data_AF-A0A6L7CE28-F1
#
_entry.id   AF-A0A6L7CE28-F1
#
_cell.length_a   1.000
_cell.length_b   1.000
_cell.length_c   1.000
_cell.angle_alpha   90.00
_cell.angle_beta   90.00
_cell.angle_gamma   90.00
#
_symmetry.space_group_name_H-M   'P 1'
#
loop_
_entity.id
_entity.type
_entity.pdbx_description
1 polymer ?
#
loop_
_entity_poly.entity_id
_entity_poly.type
_entity_poly.pdbx_seq_one_letter_code
_entity_poly.pdbx_strand_id
1 'polypeptide(L)'
;MTTPTFDTIEAQASYGIGLQVGQQLSESGLEGLLPEALVAGIADALEGKHPAVPVDVVHRALREIHERADAVRRQRFQAMAAEGVKYLEENAKKEGVNSTESGLQFRVINQGEGAIPARTDRVRVHYTGKLIDGTVFDSSVARGEPAEFPVNGVIPGWIEAL
;
A
#
# COMPACT_ATOMS: atom_id res chain seq x y z
N MET A 1 -30.14 -1.26 -26.38
CA MET A 1 -29.84 -0.28 -25.33
C MET A 1 -29.15 0.89 -26.00
N THR A 2 -29.68 2.10 -25.89
CA THR A 2 -29.06 3.32 -26.42
C THR A 2 -27.79 3.61 -25.62
N THR A 3 -26.67 3.84 -26.31
CA THR A 3 -25.44 4.33 -25.67
C THR A 3 -25.77 5.65 -24.95
N PRO A 4 -25.54 5.76 -23.63
CA PRO A 4 -25.76 7.01 -22.94
C PRO A 4 -24.84 8.09 -23.51
N THR A 5 -25.38 9.26 -23.82
CA THR A 5 -24.58 10.44 -24.18
C THR A 5 -24.31 11.26 -22.92
N PHE A 6 -23.09 11.80 -22.80
CA PHE A 6 -22.62 12.53 -21.62
C PHE A 6 -22.59 14.04 -21.88
N ASP A 7 -23.63 14.54 -22.55
CA ASP A 7 -23.65 15.89 -23.09
C ASP A 7 -24.28 16.92 -22.12
N THR A 8 -24.94 16.45 -21.06
CA THR A 8 -25.52 17.32 -20.01
C THR A 8 -24.66 17.33 -18.75
N ILE A 9 -24.81 18.39 -17.94
CA ILE A 9 -24.12 18.53 -16.66
C ILE A 9 -24.47 17.36 -15.74
N GLU A 10 -25.75 16.97 -15.71
CA GLU A 10 -26.25 15.85 -14.91
C GLU A 10 -25.64 14.52 -15.35
N ALA A 11 -25.51 14.29 -16.67
CA ALA A 11 -24.90 13.08 -17.20
C ALA A 11 -23.40 13.01 -16.90
N GLN A 12 -22.69 14.14 -17.02
CA GLN A 12 -21.26 14.24 -16.70
C GLN A 12 -20.99 14.05 -15.20
N ALA A 13 -21.79 14.68 -14.34
CA ALA A 13 -21.67 14.54 -12.88
C ALA A 13 -21.94 13.09 -12.45
N SER A 14 -22.98 12.46 -12.99
CA SER A 14 -23.31 11.05 -12.69
C SER A 14 -22.20 10.10 -13.12
N TYR A 15 -21.64 10.30 -14.32
CA TYR A 15 -20.50 9.53 -14.81
C TYR A 15 -19.27 9.72 -13.92
N GLY A 16 -18.96 10.95 -13.50
CA GLY A 16 -17.84 11.25 -12.60
C GLY A 16 -17.95 10.56 -11.25
N ILE A 17 -19.15 10.55 -10.64
CA ILE A 17 -19.41 9.81 -9.40
C ILE A 17 -19.21 8.31 -9.60
N GLY A 18 -19.76 7.75 -10.68
CA GLY A 18 -19.58 6.33 -11.02
C GLY A 18 -18.10 5.97 -11.23
N LEU A 19 -17.33 6.83 -11.89
CA LEU A 19 -15.89 6.65 -12.09
C LEU A 19 -15.14 6.65 -10.76
N GLN A 20 -15.45 7.59 -9.86
CA GLN A 20 -14.82 7.66 -8.54
C GLN A 20 -15.11 6.41 -7.70
N VAL A 21 -16.37 5.94 -7.69
CA VAL A 21 -16.75 4.70 -6.99
C VAL A 21 -16.05 3.49 -7.61
N GLY A 22 -16.02 3.40 -8.94
CA GLY A 22 -15.32 2.32 -9.65
C GLY A 22 -13.82 2.30 -9.34
N GLN A 23 -13.18 3.47 -9.27
CA GLN A 23 -11.77 3.58 -8.89
C GLN A 23 -11.53 3.09 -7.46
N GLN A 24 -12.34 3.55 -6.48
CA GLN A 24 -12.27 3.08 -5.09
C GLN A 24 -12.46 1.56 -4.98
N LEU A 25 -13.39 0.97 -5.74
CA LEU A 25 -13.61 -0.47 -5.76
C LEU A 25 -12.42 -1.22 -6.38
N SER A 26 -11.82 -0.68 -7.44
CA SER A 26 -10.63 -1.28 -8.05
C SER A 26 -9.42 -1.31 -7.10
N GLU A 27 -9.31 -0.31 -6.22
CA GLU A 27 -8.25 -0.19 -5.22
C GLU A 27 -8.56 -0.98 -3.92
N SER A 28 -9.82 -1.38 -3.71
CA SER A 28 -10.25 -2.09 -2.48
C SER A 28 -9.72 -3.53 -2.36
N GLY A 29 -9.27 -4.12 -3.47
CA GLY A 29 -8.88 -5.53 -3.54
C GLY A 29 -10.06 -6.52 -3.56
N LEU A 30 -11.29 -6.03 -3.74
CA LEU A 30 -12.45 -6.88 -4.01
C LEU A 30 -12.40 -7.38 -5.46
N GLU A 31 -12.54 -8.68 -5.65
CA GLU A 31 -12.53 -9.34 -6.96
C GLU A 31 -13.92 -9.87 -7.32
N GLY A 32 -14.17 -10.02 -8.62
CA GLY A 32 -15.43 -10.62 -9.11
C GLY A 32 -16.66 -9.72 -8.98
N LEU A 33 -16.48 -8.40 -8.80
CA LEU A 33 -17.56 -7.44 -8.85
C LEU A 33 -18.13 -7.34 -10.27
N LEU A 34 -19.45 -7.30 -10.39
CA LEU A 34 -20.16 -7.20 -11.67
C LEU A 34 -20.65 -5.76 -11.87
N PRO A 35 -20.10 -5.00 -12.83
CA PRO A 35 -20.48 -3.60 -13.06
C PRO A 35 -21.98 -3.39 -13.27
N GLU A 36 -22.63 -4.29 -14.01
CA GLU A 36 -24.05 -4.22 -14.33
C GLU A 36 -24.91 -4.37 -13.06
N ALA A 37 -24.50 -5.24 -12.13
CA ALA A 37 -25.18 -5.41 -10.86
C ALA A 37 -24.96 -4.22 -9.91
N LEU A 38 -23.76 -3.62 -9.92
CA LEU A 38 -23.48 -2.39 -9.18
C LEU A 38 -24.35 -1.23 -9.67
N VAL A 39 -24.43 -1.04 -10.99
CA VAL A 39 -25.28 -0.01 -11.61
C VAL A 39 -26.75 -0.25 -11.28
N ALA A 40 -27.24 -1.49 -11.37
CA ALA A 40 -28.61 -1.82 -11.00
C ALA A 40 -28.91 -1.50 -9.52
N GLY A 41 -28.01 -1.86 -8.60
CA GLY A 41 -28.18 -1.56 -7.17
C GLY A 41 -28.16 -0.06 -6.86
N ILE A 42 -27.29 0.71 -7.54
CA ILE A 42 -27.26 2.18 -7.43
C ILE A 42 -28.56 2.78 -7.97
N ALA A 43 -29.02 2.33 -9.13
CA ALA A 43 -30.26 2.82 -9.75
C ALA A 43 -31.48 2.55 -8.85
N ASP A 44 -31.63 1.32 -8.33
CA ASP A 44 -32.71 0.98 -7.41
C ASP A 44 -32.69 1.85 -6.15
N ALA A 45 -31.51 2.11 -5.58
CA ALA A 45 -31.36 2.98 -4.42
C ALA A 45 -31.74 4.44 -4.70
N LEU A 46 -31.34 4.99 -5.85
CA LEU A 46 -31.66 6.37 -6.24
C LEU A 46 -33.16 6.55 -6.55
N GLU A 47 -33.81 5.53 -7.11
CA GLU A 47 -35.23 5.54 -7.42
C GLU A 47 -36.11 5.18 -6.21
N GLY A 48 -35.51 4.85 -5.05
CA GLY A 48 -36.24 4.45 -3.84
C GLY A 48 -36.96 3.11 -3.98
N LYS A 49 -36.50 2.24 -4.88
CA LYS A 49 -37.06 0.91 -5.09
C LYS A 49 -36.65 -0.03 -3.95
N HIS A 50 -37.49 -1.03 -3.70
CA HIS A 50 -37.07 -2.16 -2.88
C HIS A 50 -35.94 -2.92 -3.58
N PRO A 51 -34.92 -3.40 -2.84
CA PRO A 51 -33.83 -4.17 -3.42
C PRO A 51 -34.36 -5.36 -4.22
N ALA A 52 -33.87 -5.53 -5.45
CA ALA A 52 -34.17 -6.69 -6.27
C ALA A 52 -33.66 -8.01 -5.67
N VAL A 53 -32.71 -7.93 -4.74
CA VAL A 53 -32.12 -9.06 -4.01
C VAL A 53 -32.46 -8.93 -2.52
N PRO A 54 -32.92 -10.00 -1.84
CA PRO A 54 -33.16 -9.98 -0.40
C PRO A 54 -31.94 -9.50 0.40
N VAL A 55 -32.17 -8.66 1.41
CA VAL A 55 -31.11 -8.00 2.19
C VAL A 55 -30.17 -9.01 2.86
N ASP A 56 -30.68 -10.15 3.32
CA ASP A 56 -29.87 -11.21 3.92
C ASP A 56 -28.92 -11.88 2.91
N VAL A 57 -29.35 -12.02 1.65
CA VAL A 57 -28.54 -12.52 0.55
C VAL A 57 -27.44 -11.52 0.20
N VAL A 58 -27.76 -10.23 0.13
CA VAL A 58 -26.77 -9.16 -0.08
C VAL A 58 -25.72 -9.18 1.02
N HIS A 59 -26.13 -9.20 2.29
CA HIS A 59 -25.19 -9.25 3.41
C HIS A 59 -24.29 -10.49 3.39
N ARG A 60 -24.83 -11.66 3.01
CA ARG A 60 -24.06 -12.90 2.90
C ARG A 60 -23.02 -12.81 1.78
N ALA A 61 -23.44 -12.36 0.59
CA ALA A 61 -22.56 -12.20 -0.56
C ALA A 61 -21.43 -11.21 -0.27
N LEU A 62 -21.75 -10.08 0.37
CA LEU A 62 -20.74 -9.10 0.79
C LEU A 62 -19.74 -9.71 1.78
N ARG A 63 -20.20 -10.42 2.82
CA ARG A 63 -19.28 -11.08 3.76
C ARG A 63 -18.34 -12.05 3.06
N GLU A 64 -18.86 -12.89 2.17
CA GLU A 64 -18.07 -13.87 1.44
C GLU A 64 -17.03 -13.21 0.51
N ILE A 65 -17.41 -12.14 -0.19
CA ILE A 65 -16.48 -11.37 -1.04
C ILE A 65 -15.37 -10.73 -0.19
N HIS A 66 -15.69 -10.16 0.97
CA HIS A 66 -14.69 -9.60 1.88
C HIS A 66 -13.76 -10.71 2.43
N GLU A 67 -14.30 -11.86 2.85
CA GLU A 67 -13.49 -12.98 3.34
C GLU A 67 -12.51 -13.51 2.28
N ARG A 68 -12.94 -13.58 1.01
CA ARG A 68 -12.08 -13.95 -0.12
C ARG A 68 -10.97 -12.91 -0.33
N ALA A 69 -11.32 -11.62 -0.34
CA ALA A 69 -10.34 -10.55 -0.47
C ALA A 69 -9.31 -10.59 0.68
N ASP A 70 -9.77 -10.81 1.92
CA ASP A 70 -8.92 -10.96 3.11
C ASP A 70 -7.99 -12.17 2.99
N ALA A 71 -8.49 -13.29 2.47
CA ALA A 71 -7.69 -14.48 2.22
C ALA A 71 -6.57 -14.21 1.20
N VAL A 72 -6.90 -13.55 0.08
CA VAL A 72 -5.91 -13.16 -0.95
C VAL A 72 -4.88 -12.20 -0.35
N ARG A 73 -5.30 -11.18 0.40
CA ARG A 73 -4.37 -10.25 1.08
C ARG A 73 -3.45 -10.98 2.05
N ARG A 74 -3.99 -11.89 2.88
CA ARG A 74 -3.17 -12.70 3.81
C ARG A 74 -2.16 -13.57 3.07
N GLN A 75 -2.57 -14.24 1.98
CA GLN A 75 -1.66 -15.03 1.16
C GLN A 75 -0.54 -14.17 0.56
N ARG A 76 -0.88 -12.98 0.03
CA ARG A 76 0.11 -12.04 -0.49
C ARG A 76 1.07 -11.55 0.61
N PHE A 77 0.58 -11.22 1.79
CA PHE A 77 1.44 -10.85 2.93
C PHE A 77 2.35 -11.99 3.37
N GLN A 78 1.86 -13.22 3.42
CA GLN A 78 2.67 -14.39 3.74
C GLN A 78 3.75 -14.63 2.69
N ALA A 79 3.43 -14.50 1.40
CA ALA A 79 4.39 -14.61 0.32
C ALA A 79 5.48 -13.53 0.41
N MET A 80 5.10 -12.26 0.61
CA MET A 80 6.05 -11.16 0.78
C MET A 80 6.92 -11.33 2.02
N ALA A 81 6.37 -11.82 3.13
CA ALA A 81 7.15 -12.10 4.34
C ALA A 81 8.17 -13.22 4.11
N ALA A 82 7.76 -14.30 3.44
CA ALA A 82 8.67 -15.40 3.09
C ALA A 82 9.79 -14.94 2.15
N GLU A 83 9.47 -14.11 1.15
CA GLU A 83 10.45 -13.49 0.27
C GLU A 83 11.43 -12.59 1.03
N GLY A 84 10.93 -11.78 1.97
CA GLY A 84 11.75 -10.94 2.83
C GLY A 84 12.71 -11.74 3.72
N VAL A 85 12.25 -12.84 4.33
CA VAL A 85 13.11 -13.75 5.11
C VAL A 85 14.22 -14.31 4.23
N LYS A 86 13.87 -14.84 3.05
CA LYS A 86 14.84 -15.38 2.09
C LYS A 86 15.86 -14.32 1.67
N TYR A 87 15.41 -13.10 1.38
CA TYR A 87 16.29 -11.99 1.05
C TYR A 87 17.29 -11.71 2.17
N LEU A 88 16.85 -11.66 3.43
CA LEU A 88 17.73 -11.42 4.58
C LEU A 88 18.71 -12.58 4.78
N GLU A 89 18.29 -13.83 4.62
CA GLU A 89 19.18 -15.00 4.71
C GLU A 89 20.28 -14.99 3.64
N GLU A 90 19.95 -14.58 2.41
CA GLU A 90 20.93 -14.44 1.32
C GLU A 90 21.82 -13.21 1.52
N ASN A 91 21.25 -12.11 2.00
CA ASN A 91 21.97 -10.85 2.20
C ASN A 91 22.99 -10.95 3.34
N ALA A 92 22.67 -11.69 4.42
CA ALA A 92 23.60 -11.97 5.51
C ALA A 92 24.91 -12.63 5.06
N LYS A 93 24.88 -13.35 3.94
CA LYS A 93 26.05 -14.09 3.41
C LYS A 93 26.94 -13.22 2.52
N LYS A 94 26.51 -12.00 2.19
CA LYS A 94 27.28 -11.10 1.33
C LYS A 94 28.43 -10.47 2.10
N GLU A 95 29.53 -10.23 1.40
CA GLU A 95 30.72 -9.62 1.97
C GLU A 95 30.43 -8.21 2.54
N GLY A 96 30.93 -7.97 3.76
CA GLY A 96 30.77 -6.71 4.48
C GLY A 96 29.39 -6.49 5.13
N VAL A 97 28.44 -7.42 4.97
CA VAL A 97 27.17 -7.37 5.69
C VAL A 97 27.37 -7.86 7.12
N ASN A 98 26.92 -7.05 8.08
CA ASN A 98 26.88 -7.36 9.50
C ASN A 98 25.42 -7.44 9.95
N SER A 99 25.15 -8.29 10.95
CA SER A 99 23.82 -8.42 11.56
C SER A 99 23.88 -8.05 13.04
N THR A 100 22.86 -7.36 13.53
CA THR A 100 22.70 -7.05 14.95
C THR A 100 21.83 -8.12 15.65
N GLU A 101 21.71 -8.03 16.97
CA GLU A 101 20.85 -8.92 17.76
C GLU A 101 19.35 -8.79 17.42
N SER A 102 18.91 -7.63 16.93
CA SER A 102 17.52 -7.42 16.50
C SER A 102 17.21 -8.05 15.14
N GLY A 103 18.23 -8.47 14.40
CA GLY A 103 18.14 -8.96 13.03
C GLY A 103 18.33 -7.87 11.96
N LEU A 104 18.60 -6.62 12.35
CA LEU A 104 18.99 -5.57 11.40
C LEU A 104 20.29 -5.97 10.69
N GLN A 105 20.29 -5.86 9.36
CA GLN A 105 21.48 -6.06 8.54
C GLN A 105 21.96 -4.74 7.97
N PHE A 106 23.26 -4.47 8.07
CA PHE A 106 23.87 -3.27 7.54
C PHE A 106 25.25 -3.56 6.94
N ARG A 107 25.69 -2.67 6.07
CA ARG A 107 27.04 -2.66 5.53
C ARG A 107 27.54 -1.23 5.51
N VAL A 108 28.68 -0.99 6.15
CA VAL A 108 29.36 0.30 6.08
C VAL A 108 30.04 0.39 4.72
N ILE A 109 29.64 1.37 3.90
CA ILE A 109 30.27 1.62 2.60
C ILE A 109 31.49 2.53 2.79
N ASN A 110 31.30 3.63 3.51
CA ASN A 110 32.35 4.56 3.91
C ASN A 110 32.13 4.90 5.39
N GLN A 111 33.16 4.65 6.22
CA GLN A 111 33.10 4.95 7.64
C GLN A 111 33.28 6.46 7.85
N GLY A 112 32.35 7.08 8.59
CA GLY A 112 32.49 8.46 9.04
C GLY A 112 33.34 8.55 10.32
N GLU A 113 33.91 9.73 10.56
CA GLU A 113 34.74 10.06 11.74
C GLU A 113 34.02 10.99 12.74
N GLY A 114 32.77 11.36 12.45
CA GLY A 114 31.95 12.21 13.31
C GLY A 114 31.44 11.50 14.55
N ALA A 115 30.82 12.27 15.46
CA ALA A 115 30.12 11.71 16.60
C ALA A 115 28.93 10.86 16.15
N ILE A 116 28.70 9.75 16.85
CA ILE A 116 27.49 8.94 16.69
C ILE A 116 26.32 9.71 17.31
N PRO A 117 25.21 9.92 16.58
CA PRO A 117 24.06 10.66 17.09
C PRO A 117 23.42 9.94 18.28
N ALA A 118 23.06 10.70 19.31
CA ALA A 118 22.23 10.19 20.39
C ALA A 118 20.76 10.08 19.94
N ARG A 119 19.98 9.25 20.63
CA ARG A 119 18.54 9.05 20.33
C ARG A 119 17.70 10.34 20.41
N THR A 120 18.18 11.34 21.14
CA THR A 120 17.54 12.66 21.31
C THR A 120 17.94 13.65 20.23
N ASP A 121 18.91 13.32 19.39
CA ASP A 121 19.47 14.24 18.40
C ASP A 121 18.60 14.33 17.15
N ARG A 122 18.97 15.28 16.29
CA ARG A 122 18.45 15.39 14.93
C ARG A 122 19.56 15.07 13.95
N VAL A 123 19.24 14.29 12.94
CA VAL A 123 20.15 13.95 11.85
C VAL A 123 19.70 14.58 10.55
N ARG A 124 20.65 14.87 9.67
CA ARG A 124 20.43 15.31 8.29
C ARG A 124 21.05 14.30 7.35
N VAL A 125 20.26 13.71 6.46
CA VAL A 125 20.70 12.57 5.64
C VAL A 125 20.23 12.66 4.20
N HIS A 126 21.09 12.16 3.31
CA HIS A 126 20.65 11.66 2.00
C HIS A 126 20.38 10.16 2.09
N TYR A 127 19.22 9.71 1.58
CA TYR A 127 18.84 8.30 1.54
C TYR A 127 18.06 7.97 0.27
N THR A 128 17.98 6.68 -0.03
CA THR A 128 17.07 6.12 -1.03
C THR A 128 16.52 4.80 -0.48
N GLY A 129 15.21 4.77 -0.24
CA GLY A 129 14.47 3.58 0.17
C GLY A 129 14.02 2.78 -1.05
N LYS A 130 14.32 1.48 -1.04
CA LYS A 130 13.93 0.54 -2.09
C LYS A 130 13.28 -0.69 -1.47
N LEU A 131 12.31 -1.26 -2.17
CA LEU A 131 11.82 -2.60 -1.92
C LEU A 131 12.87 -3.63 -2.38
N ILE A 132 12.68 -4.89 -1.98
CA ILE A 132 13.59 -6.01 -2.31
C ILE A 132 13.71 -6.26 -3.82
N ASP A 133 12.68 -5.92 -4.59
CA ASP A 133 12.63 -5.99 -6.06
C ASP A 133 13.36 -4.82 -6.74
N GLY A 134 13.89 -3.86 -5.96
CA GLY A 134 14.59 -2.68 -6.45
C GLY A 134 13.70 -1.45 -6.68
N THR A 135 12.38 -1.56 -6.55
CA THR A 135 11.44 -0.45 -6.71
C THR A 135 11.73 0.63 -5.67
N VAL A 136 12.04 1.84 -6.13
CA VAL A 136 12.25 3.01 -5.26
C VAL A 136 10.89 3.51 -4.78
N PHE A 137 10.69 3.55 -3.46
CA PHE A 137 9.47 4.12 -2.88
C PHE A 137 9.71 5.53 -2.31
N ASP A 138 10.95 5.88 -1.99
CA ASP A 138 11.31 7.20 -1.48
C ASP A 138 12.80 7.50 -1.70
N SER A 139 13.16 8.74 -2.03
CA SER A 139 14.55 9.17 -2.21
C SER A 139 14.71 10.68 -2.00
N SER A 140 15.49 11.06 -0.99
CA SER A 140 15.86 12.48 -0.79
C SER A 140 16.91 12.94 -1.82
N VAL A 141 17.71 12.02 -2.35
CA VAL A 141 18.64 12.31 -3.45
C VAL A 141 17.88 12.72 -4.72
N ALA A 142 16.80 12.01 -5.06
CA ALA A 142 15.96 12.36 -6.21
C ALA A 142 15.25 13.72 -6.04
N ARG A 143 14.95 14.12 -4.79
CA ARG A 143 14.42 15.45 -4.48
C ARG A 143 15.47 16.57 -4.55
N GLY A 144 16.76 16.22 -4.53
CA GLY A 144 17.85 17.19 -4.57
C GLY A 144 18.15 17.88 -3.24
N GLU A 145 17.48 17.50 -2.14
CA GLU A 145 17.70 18.07 -0.81
C GLU A 145 17.71 16.99 0.28
N PRO A 146 18.56 17.11 1.31
CA PRO A 146 18.61 16.15 2.40
C PRO A 146 17.37 16.23 3.26
N ALA A 147 17.01 15.12 3.91
CA ALA A 147 15.92 15.07 4.86
C ALA A 147 16.45 15.20 6.29
N GLU A 148 15.65 15.82 7.17
CA GLU A 148 15.97 15.97 8.58
C GLU A 148 14.95 15.28 9.47
N PHE A 149 15.44 14.47 10.41
CA PHE A 149 14.59 13.71 11.31
C PHE A 149 15.12 13.78 12.74
N PRO A 150 14.25 13.81 13.77
CA PRO A 150 14.66 13.41 15.10
C PRO A 150 14.93 11.89 15.10
N VAL A 151 16.03 11.45 15.72
CA VAL A 151 16.43 10.02 15.69
C VAL A 151 15.33 9.14 16.27
N ASN A 152 14.68 9.55 17.36
CA ASN A 152 13.57 8.79 17.95
C ASN A 152 12.23 8.84 17.18
N GLY A 153 12.15 9.58 16.07
CA GLY A 153 10.92 9.73 15.27
C GLY A 153 10.89 8.91 13.98
N VAL A 154 11.88 8.05 13.75
CA VAL A 154 11.96 7.17 12.57
C VAL A 154 11.72 5.70 12.94
N ILE A 155 11.65 4.84 11.93
CA ILE A 155 11.40 3.40 12.12
C ILE A 155 12.52 2.74 12.95
N PRO A 156 12.24 1.65 13.70
CA PRO A 156 13.21 1.02 14.61
C PRO A 156 14.57 0.68 13.98
N GLY A 157 14.57 0.18 12.74
CA GLY A 157 15.82 -0.14 12.04
C GLY A 157 16.69 1.09 11.76
N TRP A 158 16.10 2.28 11.60
CA TRP A 158 16.87 3.52 11.47
C TRP A 158 17.40 4.02 12.82
N ILE A 159 16.61 3.89 13.89
CA ILE A 159 17.04 4.24 15.25
C ILE A 159 18.29 3.44 15.66
N GLU A 160 18.35 2.19 15.24
CA GLU A 160 19.46 1.28 15.55
C GLU A 160 20.68 1.47 14.63
N ALA A 161 20.46 1.86 13.36
CA ALA A 161 21.53 1.99 12.37
C ALA A 161 22.30 3.32 12.41
N LEU A 162 21.64 4.41 12.83
CA LEU A 162 22.22 5.76 12.89
C LEU A 162 23.09 5.95 14.13
#